data_AF-A0A920PEF5-F1
#
_entry.id   AF-A0A920PEF5-F1
#
_cell.length_a   1.000
_cell.length_b   1.000
_cell.length_c   1.000
_cell.angle_alpha   90.00
_cell.angle_beta   90.00
_cell.angle_gamma   90.00
#
_symmetry.space_group_name_H-M   'P 1'
#
loop_
_entity.id
_entity.type
_entity.pdbx_description
1 polymer ?
#
loop_
_entity_poly.entity_id
_entity_poly.type
_entity_poly.pdbx_seq_one_letter_code
_entity_poly.pdbx_strand_id
1 'polypeptide(L)' 'MLAREIEKETAPLCIENNIGIIAYSPLSSGVLTGKYDKNTKFKDWRGKGIIGTFLAKGIQKN' A
#
# COMPACT_ATOMS: atom_id res chain seq x y z
N MET A 1 4.06 5.89 -0.80
CA MET A 1 2.88 5.48 0.00
C MET A 1 1.67 5.50 -0.93
N LEU A 2 0.87 4.43 -0.97
CA LEU A 2 -0.14 4.22 -2.02
C LEU A 2 -1.57 4.62 -1.64
N ALA A 3 -1.92 4.54 -0.36
CA ALA A 3 -3.23 4.91 0.17
C ALA A 3 -3.02 5.90 1.32
N ARG A 4 -3.63 7.09 1.22
CA ARG A 4 -3.47 8.22 2.16
C ARG A 4 -4.80 8.89 2.51
N GLU A 5 -5.92 8.25 2.16
CA GLU A 5 -7.27 8.76 2.33
C GLU A 5 -7.59 9.04 3.81
N ILE A 6 -7.01 8.25 4.71
CA ILE A 6 -7.13 8.39 6.17
C ILE A 6 -6.72 9.78 6.68
N GLU A 7 -5.83 10.48 5.97
CA GLU A 7 -5.29 11.78 6.40
C GLU A 7 -6.32 12.91 6.33
N LYS A 8 -7.39 12.75 5.55
CA LYS A 8 -8.38 13.81 5.34
C LYS A 8 -9.28 14.06 6.55
N GLU A 9 -9.72 12.98 7.20
CA GLU A 9 -10.78 13.06 8.22
C GLU A 9 -10.45 12.20 9.44
N THR A 10 -10.13 10.92 9.23
CA THR A 10 -9.93 9.96 10.32
C THR A 10 -8.69 10.26 11.17
N ALA A 11 -7.56 10.59 10.55
CA ALA A 11 -6.33 10.86 11.30
C ALA A 11 -6.45 12.10 12.20
N PRO A 12 -6.98 13.26 11.73
CA PRO A 12 -7.28 14.40 12.60
C PRO A 12 -8.19 14.03 13.79
N LEU A 13 -9.28 13.30 13.54
CA LEU A 13 -10.21 12.86 14.58
C LEU A 13 -9.53 12.00 15.65
N CYS A 14 -8.68 11.05 15.22
CA CYS A 14 -7.94 10.20 16.16
C CYS A 14 -6.98 11.02 17.02
N ILE A 15 -6.30 12.03 16.44
CA ILE A 15 -5.39 12.92 17.16
C ILE A 15 -6.14 13.73 18.23
N GLU A 16 -7.26 14.35 17.86
CA GLU A 16 -8.08 15.16 18.78
C GLU A 16 -8.61 14.35 19.97
N ASN A 17 -8.91 13.06 19.76
CA ASN A 17 -9.49 12.17 20.76
C ASN A 17 -8.44 11.30 21.50
N ASN A 18 -7.14 11.52 21.30
CA ASN A 18 -6.06 10.70 21.87
C ASN A 18 -6.18 9.20 21.54
N ILE A 19 -6.59 8.88 20.31
CA ILE A 19 -6.73 7.51 19.80
C ILE A 19 -5.48 7.16 18.97
N GLY A 20 -4.80 6.06 19.32
CA GLY A 20 -3.67 5.55 18.55
C GLY A 20 -4.10 4.90 17.23
N ILE A 21 -3.29 5.07 16.18
CA ILE A 21 -3.51 4.48 14.85
C ILE A 21 -2.49 3.37 14.61
N ILE A 22 -2.96 2.16 14.31
CA ILE A 22 -2.11 1.03 13.88
C ILE A 22 -2.33 0.82 12.39
N ALA A 23 -1.31 1.11 11.58
CA ALA A 23 -1.39 0.96 10.14
C ALA A 23 -1.37 -0.52 9.73
N TYR A 24 -2.43 -0.98 9.09
CA TYR A 24 -2.47 -2.31 8.47
C TYR A 24 -1.80 -2.28 7.09
N SER A 25 -0.95 -3.28 6.81
CA SER A 25 -0.26 -3.42 5.52
C SER A 25 0.49 -2.16 5.03
N PRO A 26 1.30 -1.49 5.87
CA PRO A 26 1.92 -0.20 5.53
C PRO A 26 2.88 -0.27 4.33
N LEU A 27 3.39 -1.46 4.02
CA LEU A 27 4.32 -1.71 2.91
C LEU A 27 3.66 -2.29 1.66
N SER A 28 2.32 -2.40 1.65
CA SER A 28 1.53 -2.87 0.50
C SER A 28 2.07 -4.17 -0.11
N SER A 29 2.09 -5.25 0.70
CA SER A 29 2.63 -6.57 0.31
C SER A 29 4.09 -6.53 -0.23
N GLY A 30 4.88 -5.55 0.23
CA GLY A 30 6.28 -5.38 -0.11
C GLY A 30 6.53 -4.40 -1.26
N VAL A 31 5.51 -3.83 -1.90
CA VAL A 31 5.69 -2.88 -3.03
C VAL A 31 6.53 -1.68 -2.63
N LEU A 32 6.32 -1.15 -1.42
CA LEU A 32 7.07 0.01 -0.92
C LEU A 32 8.47 -0.34 -0.37
N THR A 33 8.91 -1.60 -0.48
CA THR A 33 10.25 -2.00 -0.01
C THR A 33 11.34 -1.84 -1.06
N GLY A 34 10.99 -1.50 -2.31
CA GLY A 34 11.95 -1.40 -3.43
C GLY A 34 12.44 -2.75 -3.96
N LYS A 35 11.90 -3.88 -3.47
CA LYS A 35 12.30 -5.24 -3.90
C LYS A 35 11.78 -5.65 -5.28
N TYR A 36 10.77 -4.95 -5.81
CA TYR A 36 10.13 -5.29 -7.08
C TYR A 36 10.44 -4.24 -8.15
N ASP A 37 10.44 -4.68 -9.39
CA ASP A 37 10.59 -3.86 -10.58
C ASP A 37 9.51 -4.17 -11.62
N LYS A 38 9.50 -3.42 -12.73
CA LYS A 38 8.53 -3.60 -13.83
C LYS A 38 8.52 -5.00 -14.46
N ASN A 39 9.56 -5.80 -14.25
CA ASN A 39 9.69 -7.15 -14.80
C ASN A 39 9.31 -8.23 -13.80
N THR A 40 9.04 -7.85 -12.54
CA THR A 40 8.69 -8.78 -11.48
C THR A 40 7.35 -9.45 -11.78
N LYS A 41 7.36 -10.78 -11.83
CA LYS A 41 6.18 -11.62 -12.06
C LYS A 41 5.92 -12.50 -10.85
N PHE A 42 4.65 -12.59 -10.45
CA PHE A 42 4.22 -13.43 -9.35
C PHE A 42 3.47 -14.65 -9.88
N LYS A 43 3.73 -15.83 -9.30
CA LYS A 43 3.02 -17.09 -9.62
C LYS A 43 1.83 -17.35 -8.66
N ASP A 44 1.72 -16.56 -7.61
CA ASP A 44 0.67 -16.67 -6.59
C ASP A 44 -0.48 -15.68 -6.83
N TRP A 45 -1.30 -15.45 -5.80
CA TRP A 45 -2.45 -14.55 -5.85
C TRP A 45 -2.09 -13.10 -6.24
N ARG A 46 -0.87 -12.63 -6.00
CA ARG A 46 -0.42 -11.28 -6.37
C ARG A 46 -0.41 -11.10 -7.89
N GLY A 47 -0.14 -12.16 -8.63
CA GLY A 47 -0.15 -12.17 -10.10
C GLY A 47 -1.56 -12.32 -10.69
N LYS A 48 -2.56 -12.66 -9.87
CA LYS A 48 -3.94 -12.88 -10.33
C LYS A 48 -4.77 -11.59 -10.43
N GLY A 49 -4.18 -10.43 -10.11
CA GLY A 49 -4.87 -9.13 -10.19
C GLY A 49 -6.02 -8.95 -9.19
N ILE A 50 -6.13 -9.83 -8.19
CA ILE A 50 -7.18 -9.79 -7.15
C ILE A 50 -7.05 -8.52 -6.31
N ILE A 51 -5.81 -8.13 -6.01
CA ILE A 51 -5.50 -6.88 -5.33
C ILE A 51 -4.74 -6.00 -6.34
N GLY A 52 -5.35 -4.88 -6.72
CA GLY A 52 -4.88 -4.02 -7.82
C GLY A 52 -3.48 -3.41 -7.65
N THR A 53 -2.85 -3.58 -6.49
CA THR A 53 -1.51 -3.09 -6.15
C THR A 53 -0.42 -3.55 -7.13
N PHE A 54 -0.54 -4.77 -7.69
CA PHE A 54 0.47 -5.36 -8.59
C PHE A 54 0.14 -5.23 -10.07
N LEU A 55 -0.92 -4.50 -10.45
CA LEU A 55 -1.22 -4.21 -11.85
C LEU A 55 -0.20 -3.20 -12.41
N ALA A 56 0.14 -3.33 -13.70
CA ALA A 56 1.29 -2.74 -14.40
C ALA A 56 1.52 -1.21 -14.24
N LYS A 57 0.57 -0.46 -13.67
CA LYS A 57 0.74 0.97 -13.32
C LYS A 57 1.42 1.21 -11.97
N GLY A 58 1.44 0.24 -11.05
CA GLY A 58 1.87 0.42 -9.65
C GLY A 58 3.35 0.14 -9.36
N ILE A 59 4.06 -0.57 -10.25
CA ILE A 59 5.48 -0.92 -10.07
C ILE A 59 6.34 0.00 -10.95
N GLN A 60 6.44 1.27 -10.56
CA GLN A 60 7.46 2.17 -11.08
C GLN A 60 8.61 2.22 -10.08
N LYS A 61 9.81 1.95 -10.58
CA LYS A 61 11.05 2.12 -9.81
C LYS A 61 11.23 3.63 -9.56
N ASN A 62 11.33 4.03 -8.29
CA ASN A 62 11.79 5.38 -7.92
C ASN A 62 13.19 5.64 -8.48
#